data_AF-A0AAV0GWD4-F1
#
_entry.id   AF-A0AAV0GWD4-F1
#
_cell.length_a   1.000
_cell.length_b   1.000
_cell.length_c   1.000
_cell.angle_alpha   90.00
_cell.angle_beta   90.00
_cell.angle_gamma   90.00
#
_symmetry.space_group_name_H-M   'P 1'
#
loop_
_entity.id
_entity.type
_entity.pdbx_description
1 polymer ?
#
loop_
_entity_poly.entity_id
_entity_poly.type
_entity_poly.pdbx_seq_one_letter_code
_entity_poly.pdbx_strand_id
1 'polypeptide(L)'
;MQAGTLGNRAAAELLEKLKPPCWFSAHLHCKFAALVDHGKDGQKTKFLALDKCLPQRMFLQILEIESDSGPFEIQYDEEWLAITKKFNSIFPLTKQNANFRQVYYYHLTLHPPHPLPSS
;
A
#
# COMPACT_ATOMS: atom_id res chain seq x y z
N MET A 1 -19.59 -9.07 5.94
CA MET A 1 -18.69 -9.73 4.97
C MET A 1 -19.42 -9.77 3.64
N GLN A 2 -19.00 -8.97 2.65
CA GLN A 2 -19.44 -9.20 1.28
C GLN A 2 -18.78 -10.49 0.77
N ALA A 3 -19.54 -11.28 0.03
CA ALA A 3 -19.31 -12.70 -0.24
C ALA A 3 -17.88 -13.03 -0.71
N GLY A 4 -17.19 -13.95 -0.02
CA GLY A 4 -15.99 -14.64 -0.52
C GLY A 4 -14.71 -13.82 -0.71
N THR A 5 -14.73 -12.51 -0.47
CA THR A 5 -13.55 -11.66 -0.66
C THR A 5 -12.75 -11.50 0.63
N LEU A 6 -11.47 -11.90 0.59
CA LEU A 6 -10.51 -11.77 1.68
C LEU A 6 -9.52 -10.63 1.35
N GLY A 7 -9.13 -9.86 2.37
CA GLY A 7 -8.06 -8.85 2.26
C GLY A 7 -8.55 -7.40 2.26
N ASN A 8 -7.62 -6.47 1.98
CA ASN A 8 -7.85 -5.04 1.96
C ASN A 8 -7.71 -4.51 0.52
N ARG A 9 -8.77 -3.87 0.00
CA ARG A 9 -8.81 -3.35 -1.37
C ARG A 9 -7.74 -2.29 -1.65
N ALA A 10 -7.54 -1.33 -0.74
CA ALA A 10 -6.52 -0.30 -0.92
C ALA A 10 -5.10 -0.89 -0.93
N ALA A 11 -4.85 -1.90 -0.10
CA ALA A 11 -3.59 -2.63 -0.11
C ALA A 11 -3.37 -3.40 -1.43
N ALA A 12 -4.42 -4.03 -1.98
CA ALA A 12 -4.36 -4.69 -3.27
C ALA A 12 -4.04 -3.68 -4.40
N GLU A 13 -4.70 -2.52 -4.41
CA GLU A 13 -4.43 -1.44 -5.38
C GLU A 13 -2.98 -0.95 -5.29
N LEU A 14 -2.43 -0.84 -4.08
CA LEU A 14 -1.01 -0.49 -3.87
C LEU A 14 -0.06 -1.60 -4.33
N LEU A 15 -0.38 -2.86 -4.07
CA LEU A 15 0.44 -4.01 -4.50
C LEU A 15 0.57 -4.05 -6.03
N GLU A 16 -0.53 -3.87 -6.75
CA GLU A 16 -0.55 -3.83 -8.22
C GLU A 16 0.21 -2.62 -8.79
N LYS A 17 0.15 -1.48 -8.09
CA LYS A 17 0.78 -0.24 -8.54
C LYS A 17 2.28 -0.19 -8.26
N LEU A 18 2.69 -0.55 -7.05
CA LEU A 18 4.07 -0.44 -6.57
C LEU A 18 4.91 -1.66 -6.93
N LYS A 19 4.27 -2.83 -7.04
CA LYS A 19 4.90 -4.12 -7.41
C LYS A 19 6.22 -4.39 -6.66
N PRO A 20 6.27 -4.23 -5.32
CA PRO A 20 7.53 -4.34 -4.59
C PRO A 20 8.10 -5.76 -4.65
N PRO A 21 9.42 -5.97 -4.50
CA PRO A 21 10.01 -7.31 -4.51
C PRO A 21 9.45 -8.23 -3.42
N CYS A 22 9.10 -7.66 -2.27
CA CYS A 22 8.54 -8.36 -1.11
C CYS A 22 7.32 -7.58 -0.56
N TRP A 23 6.28 -8.30 -0.14
CA TRP A 23 5.12 -7.74 0.53
C TRP A 23 4.81 -8.53 1.81
N PHE A 24 4.87 -7.85 2.95
CA PHE A 24 4.63 -8.46 4.26
C PHE A 24 3.26 -8.10 4.80
N SER A 25 2.57 -9.08 5.37
CA SER A 25 1.28 -8.88 6.02
C SER A 25 1.16 -9.68 7.31
N ALA A 26 0.16 -9.35 8.11
CA ALA A 26 -0.23 -10.05 9.31
C ALA A 26 -1.76 -9.92 9.45
N HIS A 27 -2.32 -10.07 10.65
CA HIS A 27 -3.74 -9.90 11.01
C HIS A 27 -4.62 -11.15 10.92
N LEU A 28 -4.52 -11.97 9.88
CA LEU A 28 -5.39 -13.16 9.72
C LEU A 28 -4.98 -14.38 10.56
N HIS A 29 -3.93 -14.26 11.38
CA HIS A 29 -3.42 -15.33 12.24
C HIS A 29 -3.17 -16.66 11.50
N CYS A 30 -2.57 -16.54 10.31
CA CYS A 30 -2.12 -17.68 9.54
C CYS A 30 -0.81 -17.32 8.82
N LYS A 31 0.14 -18.26 8.79
CA LYS A 31 1.29 -18.15 7.93
C LYS A 31 0.87 -18.52 6.51
N PHE A 32 1.10 -17.62 5.56
CA PHE A 32 0.79 -17.85 4.16
C PHE A 32 1.85 -17.21 3.29
N ALA A 33 2.40 -17.97 2.35
CA ALA A 33 3.38 -17.49 1.39
C ALA A 33 2.82 -17.64 -0.02
N ALA A 34 3.00 -16.61 -0.85
CA ALA A 34 2.58 -16.62 -2.24
C ALA A 34 3.56 -15.85 -3.12
N LEU A 35 3.54 -16.15 -4.42
CA LEU A 35 4.16 -15.34 -5.45
C LEU A 35 3.04 -14.64 -6.21
N VAL A 36 3.05 -13.31 -6.18
CA VAL A 36 2.12 -12.48 -6.95
C VAL A 36 2.80 -12.14 -8.26
N ASP A 37 2.18 -12.54 -9.37
CA ASP A 37 2.68 -12.30 -10.72
C ASP A 37 2.04 -11.02 -11.28
N HIS A 38 2.86 -10.03 -11.62
CA HIS A 38 2.40 -8.75 -12.16
C HIS A 38 2.31 -8.74 -13.70
N GLY A 39 2.45 -9.89 -14.36
CA GLY A 39 2.22 -10.06 -15.79
C GLY A 39 3.38 -9.61 -16.67
N LYS A 40 3.12 -8.65 -17.57
CA LYS A 40 3.90 -8.40 -18.80
C LYS A 40 5.40 -8.15 -18.61
N ASP A 41 5.80 -7.63 -17.46
CA ASP A 41 7.20 -7.28 -17.17
C ASP A 41 7.95 -8.40 -16.44
N GLY A 42 7.29 -9.54 -16.18
CA GLY A 42 7.84 -10.67 -15.43
C GLY A 42 8.13 -10.37 -13.95
N GLN A 43 7.76 -9.17 -13.47
CA GLN A 43 7.96 -8.76 -12.09
C GLN A 43 7.07 -9.58 -11.16
N LYS A 44 7.67 -10.08 -10.09
CA LYS A 44 6.97 -10.88 -9.09
C LYS A 44 7.19 -10.30 -7.70
N THR A 45 6.14 -10.33 -6.89
CA THR A 45 6.22 -9.99 -5.47
C THR A 45 6.18 -11.25 -4.63
N LYS A 46 7.16 -11.42 -3.74
CA LYS A 46 7.14 -12.43 -2.69
C LYS A 46 6.22 -11.96 -1.57
N PHE A 47 5.01 -12.51 -1.50
CA PHE A 47 4.05 -12.20 -0.46
C PHE A 47 4.24 -13.15 0.72
N LEU A 48 4.32 -12.60 1.93
CA LEU A 48 4.39 -13.37 3.17
C LEU A 48 3.47 -12.77 4.23
N ALA A 49 2.45 -13.52 4.63
CA ALA A 49 1.66 -13.29 5.83
C ALA A 49 2.20 -14.12 6.99
N LEU A 50 2.31 -13.50 8.17
CA LEU A 50 2.76 -14.14 9.40
C LEU A 50 1.61 -14.45 10.37
N ASP A 51 1.79 -15.51 11.13
CA ASP A 51 0.88 -15.90 12.21
C ASP A 51 1.12 -15.06 13.48
N LYS A 52 0.18 -15.12 14.44
CA LYS A 52 0.31 -14.45 15.74
C LYS A 52 1.38 -15.13 16.59
N CYS A 53 2.07 -14.32 17.40
CA CYS A 53 3.05 -14.76 18.40
C CYS A 53 2.41 -15.56 19.56
N LEU A 54 1.92 -16.75 19.27
CA LEU A 54 1.37 -17.71 20.22
C LEU A 54 2.25 -18.97 20.26
N PRO A 55 2.22 -19.73 21.37
CA PRO A 55 2.91 -21.00 21.46
C PRO A 55 2.59 -21.92 20.27
N GLN A 56 3.61 -22.60 19.75
CA GLN A 56 3.50 -23.58 18.66
C GLN A 56 3.01 -23.02 17.30
N ARG A 57 3.04 -21.71 17.10
CA ARG A 57 2.71 -21.07 15.81
C ARG A 57 3.95 -20.63 15.06
N MET A 58 3.86 -20.60 13.73
CA MET A 58 4.93 -20.10 12.86
C MET A 58 4.79 -18.58 12.66
N PHE A 59 5.18 -17.81 13.68
CA PHE A 59 5.01 -16.35 13.70
C PHE A 59 6.25 -15.55 13.26
N LEU A 60 7.42 -16.19 13.17
CA LEU A 60 8.68 -15.54 12.80
C LEU A 60 9.28 -16.14 11.53
N GLN A 61 9.79 -15.29 10.65
CA GLN A 61 10.56 -15.67 9.48
C GLN A 61 11.75 -14.73 9.31
N ILE A 62 12.95 -15.31 9.22
CA ILE A 62 14.19 -14.59 8.93
C ILE A 62 14.38 -14.58 7.42
N LEU A 63 14.71 -13.42 6.86
CA LEU A 63 14.95 -13.24 5.44
C LEU A 63 16.35 -12.67 5.25
N GLU A 64 17.08 -13.27 4.32
CA GLU A 64 18.35 -12.73 3.84
C GLU A 64 18.04 -11.84 2.65
N ILE A 65 18.42 -10.57 2.75
CA ILE A 65 18.26 -9.57 1.70
C ILE A 65 19.67 -9.08 1.36
N GLU A 66 20.00 -9.11 0.08
CA GLU A 66 21.28 -8.59 -0.40
C GLU A 66 21.35 -7.09 -0.18
N SER A 67 22.46 -6.61 0.37
CA SER A 67 22.71 -5.21 0.66
C SER A 67 24.17 -4.86 0.43
N ASP A 68 24.44 -3.60 0.11
CA ASP A 68 25.81 -3.10 0.01
C ASP A 68 26.52 -3.16 1.37
N SER A 69 27.85 -3.24 1.33
CA SER A 69 28.70 -3.18 2.52
C SER A 69 28.69 -1.77 3.10
N GLY A 70 28.14 -1.59 4.30
CA GLY A 70 28.15 -0.30 4.98
C GLY A 70 27.53 -0.35 6.38
N PRO A 71 27.60 0.75 7.14
CA PRO A 71 26.82 0.85 8.37
C PRO A 71 25.32 0.85 8.01
N PHE A 72 24.56 -0.06 8.62
CA PHE A 72 23.12 -0.12 8.44
C PHE A 72 22.45 0.91 9.36
N GLU A 73 22.18 2.09 8.82
CA GLU A 73 21.49 3.17 9.53
C GLU A 73 20.05 3.33 9.04
N ILE A 74 19.14 3.59 9.99
CA ILE A 74 17.75 3.90 9.66
C ILE A 74 17.68 5.35 9.20
N GLN A 75 17.14 5.57 8.00
CA GLN A 75 16.99 6.88 7.39
C GLN A 75 15.55 7.11 6.92
N TYR A 76 15.16 8.38 6.79
CA TYR A 76 13.89 8.75 6.18
C TYR A 76 14.02 8.76 4.66
N ASP A 77 13.00 8.24 3.98
CA ASP A 77 12.87 8.33 2.53
C ASP A 77 12.42 9.74 2.10
N GLU A 78 13.08 10.30 1.08
CA GLU A 78 12.81 11.67 0.62
C GLU A 78 11.42 11.83 -0.01
N GLU A 79 10.94 10.81 -0.74
CA GLU A 79 9.61 10.80 -1.34
C GLU A 79 8.53 10.78 -0.25
N TRP A 80 8.70 9.94 0.77
CA TRP A 80 7.84 9.89 1.94
C TRP A 80 7.80 11.23 2.69
N LEU A 81 8.96 11.88 2.87
CA LEU A 81 9.04 13.20 3.50
C LEU A 81 8.34 14.27 2.67
N ALA A 82 8.50 14.25 1.34
CA ALA A 82 7.84 15.17 0.42
C ALA A 82 6.32 15.02 0.46
N ILE A 83 5.81 13.78 0.43
CA ILE A 83 4.38 13.47 0.61
C ILE A 83 3.90 14.00 1.96
N THR A 84 4.54 13.60 3.05
CA THR A 84 4.17 14.03 4.41
C THR A 84 4.10 15.56 4.52
N LYS A 85 5.11 16.26 3.99
CA LYS A 85 5.16 17.73 3.99
C LYS A 85 4.02 18.35 3.18
N LYS A 86 3.71 17.79 2.00
CA LYS A 86 2.63 18.27 1.12
C LYS A 86 1.25 18.13 1.78
N PHE A 87 1.05 17.05 2.54
CA PHE A 87 -0.22 16.76 3.21
C PHE A 87 -0.34 17.34 4.62
N ASN A 88 0.68 18.03 5.14
CA ASN A 88 0.70 18.56 6.51
C ASN A 88 -0.44 19.57 6.82
N SER A 89 -0.99 20.28 5.83
CA SER A 89 -2.15 21.16 6.05
C SER A 89 -3.46 20.40 6.29
N ILE A 90 -3.55 19.17 5.78
CA ILE A 90 -4.71 18.28 5.94
C ILE A 90 -4.50 17.37 7.16
N PHE A 91 -3.29 16.84 7.33
CA PHE A 91 -2.90 15.94 8.40
C PHE A 91 -1.71 16.54 9.19
N PRO A 92 -1.97 17.53 10.05
CA PRO A 92 -0.90 18.15 10.81
C PRO A 92 -0.30 17.16 11.82
N LEU A 93 1.02 17.19 12.00
CA LEU A 93 1.74 16.40 13.01
C LEU A 93 1.48 16.88 14.47
N THR A 94 0.37 17.56 14.70
CA THR A 94 -0.01 18.13 16.00
C THR A 94 -1.24 17.40 16.55
N LYS A 95 -1.66 17.73 17.78
CA LYS A 95 -2.93 17.22 18.36
C LYS A 95 -4.19 17.73 17.65
N GLN A 96 -4.05 18.62 16.66
CA GLN A 96 -5.18 19.10 15.89
C GLN A 96 -5.73 17.98 15.01
N ASN A 97 -7.06 17.87 14.94
CA ASN A 97 -7.71 16.91 14.07
C ASN A 97 -7.39 17.20 12.60
N ALA A 98 -7.41 16.14 11.79
CA ALA A 98 -7.27 16.27 10.34
C ALA A 98 -8.33 17.23 9.76
N ASN A 99 -7.87 18.18 8.94
CA ASN A 99 -8.70 19.22 8.35
C ASN A 99 -9.00 18.90 6.88
N PHE A 100 -10.06 18.13 6.66
CA PHE A 100 -10.51 17.74 5.33
C PHE A 100 -11.24 18.84 4.56
N ARG A 101 -11.41 20.05 5.13
CA ARG A 101 -12.13 21.14 4.45
C ARG A 101 -11.41 21.61 3.18
N GLN A 102 -10.10 21.39 3.08
CA GLN A 102 -9.30 21.67 1.87
C GLN A 102 -9.33 20.55 0.82
N VAL A 103 -10.01 19.42 1.06
CA VAL A 103 -10.05 18.27 0.13
C VAL A 103 -11.17 18.40 -0.92
N TYR A 104 -12.05 19.39 -0.80
CA TYR A 104 -12.96 19.76 -1.88
C TYR A 104 -12.19 20.53 -2.94
N TYR A 105 -11.79 19.87 -4.04
CA TYR A 105 -11.81 20.34 -5.43
C TYR A 105 -10.96 19.40 -6.31
N TYR A 106 -11.55 18.26 -6.70
CA TYR A 106 -11.65 17.76 -8.08
C TYR A 106 -12.79 16.75 -8.07
N HIS A 107 -14.01 17.23 -7.83
CA HIS A 107 -15.17 16.51 -8.31
C HIS A 107 -14.98 16.43 -9.83
N LEU A 108 -14.85 15.22 -10.35
CA LEU A 108 -15.02 14.92 -11.76
C LEU A 108 -16.39 15.50 -12.17
N THR A 109 -16.43 16.73 -12.64
CA THR A 109 -17.51 17.18 -13.52
C THR A 109 -17.29 16.40 -14.80
N LEU A 110 -17.95 15.25 -14.90
CA LEU A 110 -18.39 14.75 -16.18
C LEU A 110 -19.08 15.93 -16.88
N HIS A 111 -18.39 16.55 -17.84
CA HIS A 111 -19.07 17.41 -18.79
C HIS A 111 -20.21 16.57 -19.39
N PRO A 112 -21.47 17.04 -19.38
CA PRO A 112 -22.52 16.35 -20.12
C PRO A 112 -22.09 16.30 -21.59
N PRO A 113 -22.34 15.20 -22.31
CA PRO A 113 -21.97 15.09 -23.71
C PRO A 113 -22.67 16.20 -24.51
N HIS A 114 -21.91 16.93 -25.31
CA HIS A 114 -22.47 17.82 -26.32
C HIS A 114 -23.45 17.03 -27.20
N PRO A 115 -24.66 17.54 -27.47
CA PRO A 115 -25.56 16.86 -28.40
C PRO A 115 -24.93 16.85 -29.80
N LEU A 116 -24.94 15.66 -30.43
CA LEU A 116 -24.55 15.48 -31.82
C LEU A 116 -25.42 16.36 -32.73
N PRO A 117 -24.87 16.95 -33.80
CA PRO A 117 -25.65 17.72 -34.74
C PRO A 117 -26.63 16.79 -35.46
N SER A 118 -27.91 17.15 -35.44
CA SER A 118 -28.94 16.56 -36.30
C SER A 118 -28.68 16.96 -37.76
N SER A 119 -28.85 15.96 -38.63
CA SER A 119 -28.69 15.96 -40.10
C SER A 119 -29.13 17.22 -40.84
#